data_AF-A0A835PV94-F1
#
_entry.id   AF-A0A835PV94-F1
#
_cell.length_a   1.000
_cell.length_b   1.000
_cell.length_c   1.000
_cell.angle_alpha   90.00
_cell.angle_beta   90.00
_cell.angle_gamma   90.00
#
_symmetry.space_group_name_H-M   'P 1'
#
loop_
_entity.id
_entity.type
_entity.pdbx_description
1 polymer ?
#
loop_
_entity_poly.entity_id
_entity_poly.type
_entity_poly.pdbx_seq_one_letter_code
_entity_poly.pdbx_strand_id
1 'polypeptide(L)'
;MVHHGNGNHSNFNHISGSVLGEASIGVVVRAEVDRKDHKSRDREQMGGGMGAEKNKFIEEVGSRGENLEYNFRWTRRNLAIVGLFGVAVPILIYKGIVNEFHMQDEDWGRPPRKFI
;
A
#
# COMPACT_ATOMS: atom_id res chain seq x y z
N MET A 1 -53.85 -4.57 -55.73
CA MET A 1 -54.93 -5.54 -55.41
C MET A 1 -55.21 -5.46 -53.92
N VAL A 2 -56.47 -5.22 -53.60
CA VAL A 2 -57.07 -4.99 -52.29
C VAL A 2 -57.32 -6.32 -51.57
N HIS A 3 -57.17 -6.37 -50.24
CA HIS A 3 -58.00 -7.14 -49.28
C HIS A 3 -57.66 -6.62 -47.86
N HIS A 4 -58.55 -5.86 -47.18
CA HIS A 4 -59.61 -6.29 -46.25
C HIS A 4 -59.12 -7.26 -45.15
N GLY A 5 -59.32 -7.07 -43.84
CA GLY A 5 -60.03 -6.04 -43.09
C GLY A 5 -60.19 -6.42 -41.60
N ASN A 6 -60.83 -5.50 -40.85
CA ASN A 6 -61.75 -5.69 -39.72
C ASN A 6 -61.30 -6.38 -38.41
N GLY A 7 -61.51 -5.69 -37.28
CA GLY A 7 -61.40 -6.24 -35.93
C GLY A 7 -61.73 -5.21 -34.84
N ASN A 8 -63.00 -4.84 -34.75
CA ASN A 8 -63.57 -3.93 -33.75
C ASN A 8 -63.85 -4.68 -32.45
N HIS A 9 -63.22 -4.35 -31.31
CA HIS A 9 -63.72 -4.73 -29.98
C HIS A 9 -63.52 -3.60 -28.97
N SER A 10 -64.63 -2.93 -28.68
CA SER A 10 -64.88 -2.14 -27.49
C SER A 10 -64.62 -2.94 -26.21
N ASN A 11 -63.91 -2.36 -25.25
CA ASN A 11 -64.13 -2.66 -23.84
C ASN A 11 -64.07 -1.39 -23.01
N PHE A 12 -65.25 -1.03 -22.53
CA PHE A 12 -65.56 -0.01 -21.55
C PHE A 12 -65.04 -0.49 -20.19
N ASN A 13 -64.34 0.36 -19.44
CA ASN A 13 -64.38 0.31 -17.98
C ASN A 13 -64.22 1.71 -17.42
N HIS A 14 -65.35 2.19 -16.91
CA HIS A 14 -65.55 3.41 -16.16
C HIS A 14 -65.18 3.15 -14.69
N ILE A 15 -64.18 3.85 -14.15
CA ILE A 15 -64.07 4.07 -12.70
C ILE A 15 -63.65 5.52 -12.45
N SER A 16 -64.60 6.26 -11.89
CA SER A 16 -64.45 7.58 -11.28
C SER A 16 -63.59 7.50 -10.01
N GLY A 17 -62.77 8.51 -9.74
CA GLY A 17 -62.01 8.58 -8.48
C GLY A 17 -61.03 9.74 -8.42
N SER A 18 -61.50 10.89 -7.97
CA SER A 18 -60.72 12.02 -7.50
C SER A 18 -59.84 11.65 -6.30
N VAL A 19 -58.53 11.91 -6.37
CA VAL A 19 -57.74 12.20 -5.15
C VAL A 19 -56.68 13.24 -5.49
N LEU A 20 -56.92 14.44 -4.97
CA LEU A 20 -55.99 15.55 -4.92
C LEU A 20 -54.74 15.18 -4.09
N GLY A 21 -53.58 15.50 -4.64
CA GLY A 21 -52.55 16.33 -4.00
C GLY A 21 -52.04 15.96 -2.60
N GLU A 22 -51.08 15.03 -2.50
CA GLU A 22 -50.14 14.95 -1.36
C GLU A 22 -48.74 14.38 -1.74
N ALA A 23 -48.28 14.53 -2.99
CA ALA A 23 -47.02 13.90 -3.44
C ALA A 23 -45.78 14.83 -3.46
N SER A 24 -45.91 16.12 -3.13
CA SER A 24 -44.87 17.11 -3.48
C SER A 24 -43.89 17.46 -2.36
N ILE A 25 -44.25 17.28 -1.09
CA ILE A 25 -43.44 17.77 0.04
C ILE A 25 -42.47 16.69 0.55
N GLY A 26 -42.89 15.43 0.60
CA GLY A 26 -42.06 14.33 1.11
C GLY A 26 -40.83 14.02 0.24
N VAL A 27 -40.91 14.24 -1.08
CA VAL A 27 -39.79 13.99 -2.01
C VAL A 27 -38.71 15.06 -1.87
N VAL A 28 -39.09 16.32 -1.67
CA VAL A 28 -38.14 17.44 -1.56
C VAL A 28 -37.37 17.37 -0.24
N VAL A 29 -38.03 17.04 0.87
CA VAL A 29 -37.38 16.92 2.19
C VAL A 29 -36.40 15.73 2.21
N ARG A 30 -36.73 14.64 1.52
CA ARG A 30 -35.85 13.46 1.42
C ARG A 30 -34.61 13.72 0.55
N ALA A 31 -34.70 14.60 -0.44
CA ALA A 31 -33.56 15.01 -1.27
C ALA A 31 -32.61 15.99 -0.56
N GLU A 32 -33.12 16.80 0.38
CA GLU A 32 -32.31 17.77 1.14
C GLU A 32 -31.44 17.08 2.21
N VAL A 33 -31.96 16.01 2.84
CA VAL A 33 -31.23 15.23 3.85
C VAL A 33 -30.09 14.41 3.22
N ASP A 34 -30.33 13.79 2.06
CA ASP A 34 -29.32 12.98 1.35
C ASP A 34 -28.15 13.83 0.77
N ARG A 35 -28.37 15.14 0.57
CA ARG A 35 -27.33 16.08 0.11
C ARG A 35 -26.30 16.41 1.21
N LYS A 36 -26.65 16.30 2.50
CA LYS A 36 -25.74 16.64 3.61
C LYS A 36 -24.77 15.52 3.98
N ASP A 37 -25.11 14.26 3.67
CA ASP A 37 -24.28 13.11 4.04
C ASP A 37 -23.19 12.78 3.00
N HIS A 38 -23.36 13.27 1.75
CA HIS A 38 -22.31 13.15 0.74
C HIS A 38 -21.17 14.15 0.93
N LYS A 39 -21.45 15.37 1.43
CA LYS A 39 -20.46 16.47 1.51
C LYS A 39 -19.43 16.32 2.64
N SER A 40 -19.55 15.28 3.46
CA SER A 40 -18.72 15.06 4.65
C SER A 40 -17.72 13.91 4.50
N ARG A 41 -17.81 13.12 3.41
CA ARG A 41 -16.85 12.03 3.12
C ARG A 41 -15.69 12.44 2.23
N ASP A 42 -15.70 13.68 1.72
CA ASP A 42 -14.65 14.22 0.86
C ASP A 42 -13.54 14.96 1.66
N ARG A 43 -13.51 14.78 2.99
CA ARG A 43 -12.49 15.34 3.90
C ARG A 43 -11.59 14.31 4.56
N GLU A 44 -11.41 13.15 3.95
CA GLU A 44 -10.13 12.44 4.05
C GLU A 44 -9.25 12.87 2.87
N GLN A 45 -9.05 14.18 2.77
CA GLN A 45 -7.99 14.75 1.97
C GLN A 45 -6.69 14.47 2.73
N MET A 46 -6.21 13.22 2.63
CA MET A 46 -4.83 12.86 2.91
C MET A 46 -3.97 13.77 2.04
N GLY A 47 -3.43 14.83 2.65
CA GLY A 47 -2.54 15.79 2.02
C GLY A 47 -1.30 15.06 1.52
N GLY A 48 -1.32 14.69 0.25
CA GLY A 48 -0.21 14.07 -0.48
C GLY A 48 -0.14 14.61 -1.90
N GLY A 49 -0.44 15.90 -2.07
CA GLY A 49 -0.44 16.60 -3.35
C GLY A 49 0.96 17.05 -3.78
N MET A 50 1.90 16.12 -3.94
CA MET A 50 3.12 16.36 -4.71
C MET A 50 3.19 15.30 -5.80
N GLY A 51 2.96 15.73 -7.05
CA GLY A 51 2.92 14.89 -8.23
C GLY A 51 4.28 14.29 -8.55
N ALA A 52 4.62 13.20 -7.87
CA ALA A 52 5.56 12.21 -8.37
C ALA A 52 4.73 11.15 -9.11
N GLU A 53 5.05 10.89 -10.37
CA GLU A 53 4.52 9.72 -11.06
C GLU A 53 4.95 8.48 -10.25
N LYS A 54 3.98 7.78 -9.67
CA LYS A 54 4.23 6.56 -8.89
C LYS A 54 4.78 5.50 -9.82
N ASN A 55 6.11 5.36 -9.84
CA ASN A 55 6.74 4.27 -10.55
C ASN A 55 6.55 2.98 -9.73
N LYS A 56 5.70 2.09 -10.24
CA LYS A 56 5.40 0.79 -9.63
C LYS A 56 6.67 0.01 -9.27
N PHE A 57 7.73 0.10 -10.07
CA PHE A 57 8.98 -0.60 -9.80
C PHE A 57 9.73 -0.01 -8.60
N ILE A 58 9.66 1.30 -8.38
CA ILE A 58 10.32 1.96 -7.25
C ILE A 58 9.55 1.70 -5.96
N GLU A 59 8.22 1.76 -6.01
CA GLU A 59 7.38 1.43 -4.85
C GLU A 59 7.55 -0.06 -4.45
N GLU A 60 7.64 -0.97 -5.43
CA GLU A 60 7.88 -2.39 -5.15
C GLU A 60 9.27 -2.65 -4.57
N VAL A 61 10.32 -1.99 -5.07
CA VAL A 61 11.69 -2.13 -4.53
C VAL A 61 11.76 -1.62 -3.10
N GLY A 62 11.16 -0.46 -2.81
CA GLY A 62 11.05 0.07 -1.45
C GLY A 62 10.30 -0.88 -0.52
N SER A 63 9.12 -1.34 -0.95
CA SER A 63 8.31 -2.30 -0.20
C SER A 63 9.04 -3.62 0.06
N ARG A 64 9.81 -4.13 -0.90
CA ARG A 64 10.61 -5.36 -0.74
C ARG A 64 11.78 -5.20 0.24
N GLY A 65 12.37 -4.01 0.29
CA GLY A 65 13.40 -3.67 1.27
C GLY A 65 12.84 -3.63 2.69
N GLU A 66 11.68 -3.00 2.86
CA GLU A 66 11.00 -2.90 4.16
C GLU A 66 10.51 -4.26 4.68
N ASN A 67 10.13 -5.18 3.79
CA ASN A 67 9.57 -6.49 4.13
C ASN A 67 10.58 -7.66 3.98
N LEU A 68 11.88 -7.37 4.02
CA LEU A 68 12.93 -8.37 3.82
C LEU A 68 12.91 -9.46 4.90
N GLU A 69 12.50 -9.10 6.13
CA GLU A 69 12.42 -10.00 7.29
C GLU A 69 11.44 -11.17 7.09
N TYR A 70 10.31 -10.95 6.44
CA TYR A 70 9.33 -12.00 6.14
C TYR A 70 9.84 -13.02 5.13
N ASN A 71 10.78 -12.61 4.28
CA ASN A 71 11.36 -13.45 3.24
C ASN A 71 12.66 -14.12 3.69
N PHE A 72 13.18 -13.76 4.87
CA PHE A 72 14.42 -14.31 5.38
C PHE A 72 14.24 -15.79 5.76
N ARG A 73 15.23 -16.60 5.38
CA ARG A 73 15.23 -18.05 5.64
C ARG A 73 16.60 -18.49 6.11
N TRP A 74 16.64 -19.34 7.12
CA TRP A 74 17.86 -20.01 7.56
C TRP A 74 18.25 -21.12 6.58
N THR A 75 18.94 -20.74 5.52
CA THR A 75 19.55 -21.66 4.55
C THR A 75 21.03 -21.80 4.82
N ARG A 76 21.65 -22.88 4.33
CA ARG A 76 23.11 -23.07 4.45
C ARG A 76 23.89 -21.90 3.85
N ARG A 77 23.41 -21.32 2.75
CA ARG A 77 24.01 -20.14 2.11
C ARG A 77 23.91 -18.91 3.01
N ASN A 78 22.72 -18.63 3.57
CA ASN A 78 22.54 -17.47 4.44
C ASN A 78 23.34 -17.60 5.75
N LEU A 79 23.41 -18.81 6.32
CA LEU A 79 24.27 -19.10 7.46
C LEU A 79 25.75 -18.89 7.14
N ALA A 80 26.21 -19.33 5.96
CA ALA A 80 27.59 -19.09 5.53
C ALA A 80 27.89 -17.60 5.37
N ILE A 81 26.96 -16.81 4.82
CA ILE A 81 27.11 -15.36 4.66
C ILE A 81 27.16 -14.68 6.04
N VAL A 82 26.22 -15.01 6.94
CA VAL A 82 26.20 -14.47 8.30
C VAL A 82 27.46 -14.86 9.08
N GLY A 83 27.93 -16.11 8.96
CA GLY A 83 29.17 -16.55 9.60
C GLY A 83 30.41 -15.86 9.03
N LEU A 84 30.49 -15.71 7.70
CA LEU A 84 31.63 -15.07 7.05
C LEU A 84 31.71 -13.58 7.41
N PHE A 85 30.62 -12.83 7.21
CA PHE A 85 30.64 -11.38 7.42
C PHE A 85 30.39 -10.97 8.87
N GLY A 86 29.59 -11.73 9.61
CA GLY A 86 29.28 -11.44 11.01
C GLY A 86 30.34 -11.91 12.00
N VAL A 87 31.15 -12.91 11.64
CA VAL A 87 32.16 -13.49 12.56
C VAL A 87 33.56 -13.48 11.95
N ALA A 88 33.75 -14.12 10.80
CA ALA A 88 35.10 -14.34 10.28
C ALA A 88 35.79 -13.02 9.88
N VAL A 89 35.09 -12.13 9.18
CA VAL A 89 35.64 -10.83 8.75
C VAL A 89 36.07 -9.96 9.94
N PRO A 90 35.22 -9.70 10.97
CA PRO A 90 35.62 -8.94 12.15
C PRO A 90 36.85 -9.52 12.86
N ILE A 91 36.92 -10.85 13.01
CA ILE A 91 38.06 -11.52 13.65
C ILE A 91 39.33 -11.33 12.83
N LEU A 92 39.26 -11.50 11.51
CA LEU A 92 40.42 -11.32 10.64
C LEU A 92 40.92 -9.88 10.66
N ILE A 93 40.01 -8.90 10.63
CA ILE A 93 40.36 -7.48 10.75
C ILE A 93 41.04 -7.22 12.09
N TYR A 94 40.47 -7.69 13.21
CA TYR A 94 41.06 -7.51 14.52
C TYR A 94 42.48 -8.09 14.59
N LYS A 95 42.66 -9.35 14.18
CA LYS A 95 43.96 -10.01 14.18
C LYS A 95 44.97 -9.30 13.27
N GLY A 96 44.54 -8.85 12.09
CA GLY A 96 45.39 -8.12 11.15
C GLY A 96 45.89 -6.81 11.75
N ILE A 97 44.99 -6.01 12.33
CA ILE A 97 45.34 -4.74 12.96
C ILE A 97 46.24 -4.95 14.17
N VAL A 98 45.93 -5.91 15.04
CA VAL A 98 46.76 -6.22 16.23
C VAL A 98 48.16 -6.63 15.81
N ASN A 99 48.27 -7.52 14.82
CA ASN A 99 49.56 -7.97 14.33
C ASN A 99 50.37 -6.82 13.72
N GLU A 100 49.74 -5.95 12.93
CA GLU A 100 50.37 -4.75 12.37
C GLU A 100 50.94 -3.85 13.49
N PHE A 101 50.17 -3.62 14.56
CA PHE A 101 50.66 -2.82 15.69
C PHE A 101 51.79 -3.51 16.47
N HIS A 102 51.76 -4.83 16.61
CA HIS A 102 52.85 -5.57 17.24
C HIS A 102 54.13 -5.52 16.42
N MET A 103 54.04 -5.64 15.10
CA MET A 103 55.19 -5.48 14.20
C MET A 103 55.80 -4.08 14.32
N GLN A 104 54.98 -3.03 14.36
CA GLN A 104 55.46 -1.66 14.56
C GLN A 104 56.10 -1.45 15.94
N ASP A 105 55.52 -2.05 17.00
CA ASP A 105 56.07 -1.96 18.35
C ASP A 105 57.44 -2.68 18.42
N GLU A 106 57.59 -3.84 17.78
CA GLU A 106 58.87 -4.57 17.67
C GLU A 106 59.93 -3.77 16.92
N ASP A 107 59.58 -3.18 15.77
CA ASP A 107 60.49 -2.32 14.99
C ASP A 107 60.95 -1.08 15.78
N TRP A 108 60.15 -0.61 16.73
CA TRP A 108 60.47 0.52 17.60
C TRP A 108 61.07 0.10 18.96
N GLY A 109 61.34 -1.20 19.16
CA GLY A 109 61.91 -1.73 20.40
C GLY A 109 61.00 -1.59 21.62
N ARG A 110 59.68 -1.49 21.41
CA ARG A 110 58.67 -1.37 22.46
C ARG A 110 58.04 -2.74 22.72
N PRO A 111 57.66 -3.04 23.98
CA PRO A 111 56.95 -4.29 24.27
C PRO A 111 55.56 -4.31 23.60
N PRO A 112 55.10 -5.47 23.07
CA PRO A 112 53.79 -5.59 22.44
C PRO A 112 52.66 -5.18 23.39
N ARG A 113 51.76 -4.32 22.90
CA ARG A 113 50.60 -3.86 23.67
C ARG A 113 49.48 -4.89 23.68
N LYS A 114 48.79 -5.02 24.81
CA LYS A 114 47.61 -5.88 24.91
C LYS A 114 46.39 -5.14 24.36
N PHE A 115 45.85 -5.66 23.27
CA PHE A 115 44.55 -5.27 22.73
C PHE A 115 43.44 -6.17 23.31
N ILE A 116 42.18 -5.84 23.05
CA ILE A 116 40.95 -6.46 23.61
C ILE A 116 41.04 -7.99 23.75
#